data_AF-A0A8K0CM87-F1
#
_entry.id   AF-A0A8K0CM87-F1
#
_cell.length_a   1.000
_cell.length_b   1.000
_cell.length_c   1.000
_cell.angle_alpha   90.00
_cell.angle_beta   90.00
_cell.angle_gamma   90.00
#
_symmetry.space_group_name_H-M   'P 1'
#
loop_
_entity.id
_entity.type
_entity.pdbx_description
1 polymer ?
#
loop_
_entity_poly.entity_id
_entity_poly.type
_entity_poly.pdbx_seq_one_letter_code
_entity_poly.pdbx_strand_id
1 'polypeptide(L)'
;MLKNGSTSNHQRAISLNRQALPVACDITFSFGSPPLQISTSQRIFFELLGKTIETLGLADKPEKIFNIDESGFSTDPSKMKFVGTRGVAYTRIISDPRRENTTVVMAASATGSEVITALSLESRGNSSKNDDRLSLHDESEGQSSSKEEGEKLFPGSPPIFSVGDWTRDNEEEWEARDVNARATTGLLVEDDQSHHIRNSNTAKTSWKNLEHYYEKTFIKHQGSFIETIVSNEIRRKRKLKRTQSANREYCLQTENNG
;
A
#
# COMPACT_ATOMS: atom_id res chain seq x y z
N MET A 1 -56.62 34.75 39.65
CA MET A 1 -56.51 34.87 38.18
C MET A 1 -55.14 34.33 37.77
N LEU A 2 -55.06 33.07 37.35
CA LEU A 2 -53.84 32.47 36.79
C LEU A 2 -54.26 31.76 35.49
N LYS A 3 -53.71 32.20 34.35
CA LYS A 3 -53.99 31.65 33.03
C LYS A 3 -52.96 30.55 32.73
N ASN A 4 -53.44 29.34 32.54
CA ASN A 4 -52.64 28.20 32.08
C ASN A 4 -52.47 28.28 30.55
N GLY A 5 -51.22 28.37 30.09
CA GLY A 5 -50.85 28.30 28.67
C GLY A 5 -50.53 26.86 28.28
N SER A 6 -51.40 26.25 27.48
CA SER A 6 -51.20 24.95 26.83
C SER A 6 -50.45 25.14 25.52
N THR A 7 -49.25 24.58 25.40
CA THR A 7 -48.50 24.52 24.13
C THR A 7 -48.69 23.15 23.50
N SER A 8 -49.48 23.14 22.42
CA SER A 8 -49.70 22.03 21.51
C SER A 8 -48.45 21.80 20.65
N ASN A 9 -47.79 20.65 20.84
CA ASN A 9 -46.72 20.18 19.96
C ASN A 9 -47.33 19.54 18.71
N HIS A 10 -47.30 20.28 17.60
CA HIS A 10 -47.61 19.77 16.26
C HIS A 10 -46.41 18.98 15.72
N GLN A 11 -46.45 17.65 15.78
CA GLN A 11 -45.53 16.80 15.03
C GLN A 11 -46.01 16.71 13.57
N ARG A 12 -45.32 17.42 12.66
CA ARG A 12 -45.45 17.22 11.22
C ARG A 12 -44.63 15.98 10.82
N ALA A 13 -45.33 14.88 10.53
CA ALA A 13 -44.75 13.74 9.84
C ALA A 13 -44.44 14.14 8.38
N ILE A 14 -43.16 14.17 8.03
CA ILE A 14 -42.70 14.34 6.63
C ILE A 14 -42.70 12.93 6.01
N SER A 15 -43.76 12.63 5.26
CA SER A 15 -43.81 11.46 4.38
C SER A 15 -42.89 11.71 3.18
N LEU A 16 -41.69 11.13 3.21
CA LEU A 16 -40.80 11.08 2.04
C LEU A 16 -41.24 9.93 1.15
N ASN A 17 -41.99 10.29 0.11
CA ASN A 17 -42.37 9.40 -0.98
C ASN A 17 -41.12 9.04 -1.81
N ARG A 18 -40.46 7.93 -1.49
CA ARG A 18 -39.38 7.34 -2.31
C ARG A 18 -40.02 6.64 -3.51
N GLN A 19 -40.22 7.38 -4.60
CA GLN A 19 -40.39 6.77 -5.90
C GLN A 19 -39.03 6.21 -6.35
N ALA A 20 -38.96 4.88 -6.50
CA ALA A 20 -37.81 4.17 -7.04
C ALA A 20 -37.65 4.56 -8.51
N LEU A 21 -36.63 5.36 -8.82
CA LEU A 21 -36.16 5.56 -10.18
C LEU A 21 -35.24 4.38 -10.55
N PRO A 22 -35.46 3.71 -11.69
CA PRO A 22 -34.52 2.73 -12.19
C PRO A 22 -33.26 3.47 -12.66
N VAL A 23 -32.18 3.36 -11.89
CA VAL A 23 -30.86 3.85 -12.26
C VAL A 23 -30.21 2.80 -13.16
N ALA A 24 -30.73 2.64 -14.38
CA ALA A 24 -29.99 2.01 -15.46
C ALA A 24 -29.03 3.07 -16.01
N CYS A 25 -27.87 3.22 -15.36
CA CYS A 25 -26.75 3.95 -15.94
C CYS A 25 -26.14 3.08 -17.04
N ASP A 26 -26.76 3.08 -18.22
CA ASP A 26 -26.07 2.70 -19.44
C ASP A 26 -25.04 3.79 -19.75
N ILE A 27 -23.85 3.66 -19.15
CA ILE A 27 -22.66 4.44 -19.50
C ILE A 27 -22.24 3.97 -20.89
N THR A 28 -22.93 4.45 -21.91
CA THR A 28 -22.49 4.35 -23.29
C THR A 28 -21.40 5.39 -23.51
N PHE A 29 -20.16 4.98 -23.25
CA PHE A 29 -18.97 5.78 -23.55
C PHE A 29 -18.83 5.89 -25.08
N SER A 30 -19.40 6.94 -25.68
CA SER A 30 -19.14 7.29 -27.08
C SER A 30 -17.78 8.00 -27.17
N PHE A 31 -16.68 7.26 -27.07
CA PHE A 31 -15.34 7.83 -27.26
C PHE A 31 -15.00 7.86 -28.75
N GLY A 32 -15.11 9.06 -29.34
CA GLY A 32 -14.38 9.45 -30.55
C GLY A 32 -12.90 9.76 -30.29
N SER A 33 -12.35 9.33 -29.15
CA SER A 33 -10.94 9.44 -28.84
C SER A 33 -10.21 8.21 -29.38
N PRO A 34 -9.03 8.38 -30.01
CA PRO A 34 -8.22 7.26 -30.43
C PRO A 34 -7.97 6.33 -29.23
N PRO A 35 -7.98 4.99 -29.44
CA PRO A 35 -7.76 4.03 -28.37
C PRO A 35 -6.45 4.37 -27.67
N LEU A 36 -6.54 4.60 -26.36
CA LEU A 36 -5.37 4.82 -25.52
C LEU A 36 -4.41 3.65 -25.75
N GLN A 37 -3.19 3.95 -26.18
CA GLN A 37 -2.14 2.95 -26.34
C GLN A 37 -1.69 2.51 -24.95
N ILE A 38 -2.41 1.54 -24.39
CA ILE A 38 -2.03 0.85 -23.16
C ILE A 38 -0.77 0.04 -23.47
N SER A 39 0.24 0.12 -22.61
CA SER A 39 1.46 -0.67 -22.81
C SER A 39 1.16 -2.17 -22.70
N THR A 40 1.97 -3.02 -23.36
CA THR A 40 1.84 -4.48 -23.25
C THR A 40 1.87 -4.96 -21.80
N SER A 41 2.69 -4.32 -20.95
CA SER A 41 2.79 -4.65 -19.52
C SER A 41 1.51 -4.33 -18.74
N GLN A 42 0.90 -3.17 -18.99
CA GLN A 42 -0.38 -2.79 -18.38
C GLN A 42 -1.49 -3.75 -18.81
N ARG A 43 -1.51 -4.16 -20.08
CA ARG A 43 -2.48 -5.14 -20.59
C ARG A 43 -2.36 -6.49 -19.87
N ILE A 44 -1.15 -7.02 -19.73
CA ILE A 44 -0.91 -8.28 -19.02
C ILE A 44 -1.36 -8.19 -17.56
N PHE A 45 -1.09 -7.06 -16.90
CA PHE A 45 -1.54 -6.83 -15.53
C PHE A 45 -3.08 -6.90 -15.40
N PHE A 46 -3.82 -6.19 -16.26
CA PHE A 46 -5.29 -6.22 -16.21
C PHE A 46 -5.88 -7.57 -16.62
N GLU A 47 -5.27 -8.28 -17.57
CA GLU A 47 -5.67 -9.64 -17.93
C GLU A 47 -5.48 -10.62 -16.75
N LEU A 48 -4.37 -10.51 -16.03
CA LEU A 48 -4.13 -11.33 -14.84
C LEU A 48 -5.10 -10.97 -13.72
N LEU A 49 -5.31 -9.68 -13.45
CA LEU A 49 -6.25 -9.20 -12.45
C LEU A 49 -7.67 -9.69 -12.74
N GLY A 50 -8.13 -9.61 -13.99
CA GLY A 50 -9.43 -10.13 -14.41
C GLY A 50 -9.57 -11.63 -14.15
N LYS A 51 -8.57 -12.42 -14.56
CA LYS A 51 -8.54 -13.88 -14.28
C LYS A 51 -8.58 -14.17 -12.79
N THR A 52 -7.89 -13.41 -11.95
CA THR A 52 -7.90 -13.58 -10.50
C THR A 52 -9.29 -13.26 -9.92
N ILE A 53 -9.92 -12.17 -10.34
CA ILE A 53 -11.28 -11.78 -9.91
C ILE A 53 -12.30 -12.87 -10.29
N GLU A 54 -12.23 -13.39 -11.51
CA GLU A 54 -13.08 -14.49 -11.98
C GLU A 54 -12.82 -15.78 -11.19
N THR A 55 -11.55 -16.18 -11.04
CA THR A 55 -11.16 -17.41 -10.33
C THR A 55 -11.60 -17.41 -8.87
N LEU A 56 -11.57 -16.25 -8.21
CA LEU A 56 -12.00 -16.08 -6.82
C LEU A 56 -13.51 -15.82 -6.68
N GLY A 57 -14.25 -15.70 -7.79
CA GLY A 57 -15.69 -15.40 -7.76
C GLY A 57 -16.00 -14.02 -7.14
N LEU A 58 -15.14 -13.03 -7.41
CA LEU A 58 -15.26 -11.67 -6.88
C LEU A 58 -15.92 -10.69 -7.87
N ALA A 59 -16.24 -11.14 -9.10
CA ALA A 59 -16.79 -10.28 -10.15
C ALA A 59 -18.06 -9.52 -9.70
N ASP A 60 -18.92 -10.19 -8.95
CA ASP A 60 -20.18 -9.62 -8.43
C ASP A 60 -20.07 -9.12 -6.98
N LYS A 61 -18.85 -9.06 -6.41
CA LYS A 61 -18.58 -8.71 -5.00
C LYS A 61 -17.57 -7.57 -4.88
N PRO A 62 -17.85 -6.38 -5.44
CA PRO A 62 -16.93 -5.24 -5.38
C PRO A 62 -16.60 -4.83 -3.95
N GLU A 63 -17.49 -5.10 -2.99
CA GLU A 63 -17.26 -4.84 -1.57
C GLU A 63 -16.07 -5.61 -0.98
N LYS A 64 -15.72 -6.76 -1.59
CA LYS A 64 -14.59 -7.61 -1.19
C LYS A 64 -13.29 -7.29 -1.94
N ILE A 65 -13.30 -6.35 -2.89
CA ILE A 65 -12.11 -5.92 -3.63
C ILE A 65 -11.60 -4.64 -3.00
N PHE A 66 -10.38 -4.65 -2.46
CA PHE A 66 -9.77 -3.49 -1.83
C PHE A 66 -8.63 -2.95 -2.68
N ASN A 67 -8.66 -1.66 -2.99
CA ASN A 67 -7.51 -0.94 -3.50
C ASN A 67 -6.67 -0.48 -2.31
N ILE A 68 -5.38 -0.81 -2.31
CA ILE A 68 -4.43 -0.40 -1.27
C ILE A 68 -3.51 0.63 -1.87
N ASP A 69 -3.41 1.78 -1.22
CA ASP A 69 -2.49 2.85 -1.63
C ASP A 69 -1.73 3.40 -0.42
N GLU A 70 -0.53 3.91 -0.69
CA GLU A 70 0.35 4.52 0.29
C GLU A 70 0.45 6.03 0.00
N SER A 71 0.10 6.84 0.99
CA SER A 71 0.18 8.30 0.89
C SER A 71 0.99 8.88 2.03
N GLY A 72 1.99 9.70 1.68
CA GLY A 72 2.81 10.44 2.64
C GLY A 72 2.25 11.83 2.91
N PHE A 73 1.97 12.13 4.18
CA PHE A 73 1.62 13.47 4.65
C PHE A 73 2.84 14.09 5.33
N SER A 74 3.27 15.24 4.82
CA SER A 74 4.29 16.04 5.51
C SER A 74 3.62 16.84 6.64
N THR A 75 4.12 16.70 7.86
CA THR A 75 3.63 17.46 9.02
C THR A 75 4.01 18.94 8.97
N ASP A 76 5.00 19.30 8.15
CA ASP A 76 5.35 20.69 7.96
C ASP A 76 4.29 21.39 7.08
N PRO A 77 3.81 22.57 7.47
CA PRO A 77 2.92 23.37 6.66
C PRO A 77 3.67 23.89 5.43
N SER A 78 3.83 23.01 4.44
CA SER A 78 4.71 23.17 3.28
C SER A 78 4.37 24.39 2.40
N LYS A 79 3.20 25.01 2.62
CA LYS A 79 2.75 26.24 1.97
C LYS A 79 1.93 27.12 2.91
N MET A 80 2.54 27.69 3.95
CA MET A 80 1.95 28.89 4.56
C MET A 80 2.07 30.04 3.56
N LYS A 81 0.93 30.50 3.04
CA LYS A 81 0.82 31.80 2.38
C LYS A 81 0.89 32.86 3.49
N PHE A 82 1.99 33.59 3.56
CA PHE A 82 2.12 34.71 4.48
C PHE A 82 1.49 35.94 3.86
N VAL A 83 0.55 36.54 4.57
CA VAL A 83 0.03 37.87 4.25
C VAL A 83 0.70 38.84 5.22
N GLY A 84 1.64 39.64 4.70
CA GLY A 84 2.40 40.63 5.47
C GLY A 84 2.21 42.04 4.92
N THR A 85 2.46 43.05 5.75
CA THR A 85 2.47 44.45 5.32
C THR A 85 3.55 44.68 4.26
N ARG A 86 3.18 45.40 3.19
CA ARG A 86 4.09 45.73 2.09
C ARG A 86 5.33 46.45 2.62
N GLY A 87 6.52 45.92 2.29
CA GLY A 87 7.81 46.49 2.70
C GLY A 87 8.43 45.87 3.96
N VAL A 88 7.73 44.97 4.65
CA VAL A 88 8.31 44.21 5.78
C VAL A 88 8.92 42.91 5.25
N ALA A 89 10.22 42.73 5.45
CA ALA A 89 10.90 41.49 5.13
C ALA A 89 10.41 40.37 6.06
N TYR A 90 10.11 39.19 5.49
CA TYR A 90 9.72 38.01 6.25
C TYR A 90 10.75 36.90 6.00
N THR A 91 11.28 36.34 7.08
CA THR A 91 12.24 35.23 7.00
C THR A 91 11.51 33.91 7.22
N ARG A 92 11.49 33.05 6.20
CA ARG A 92 11.02 31.67 6.36
C ARG A 92 12.15 30.84 6.95
N ILE A 93 11.90 30.22 8.09
CA ILE A 93 12.71 29.08 8.53
C ILE A 93 12.22 27.88 7.73
N ILE A 94 12.96 27.52 6.68
CA ILE A 94 12.73 26.27 5.97
C ILE A 94 13.30 25.18 6.89
N SER A 95 12.42 24.48 7.61
CA SER A 95 12.86 23.41 8.50
C SER A 95 13.64 22.34 7.71
N ASP A 96 14.73 21.86 8.30
CA ASP A 96 15.76 20.96 7.74
C ASP A 96 15.20 19.70 7.04
N PRO A 97 15.98 18.97 6.20
CA PRO A 97 15.61 17.69 5.58
C PRO A 97 15.32 16.53 6.56
N ARG A 98 15.23 16.80 7.87
CA ARG A 98 14.93 15.84 8.95
C ARG A 98 13.47 15.92 9.41
N ARG A 99 12.53 16.19 8.50
CA ARG A 99 11.11 16.39 8.84
C ARG A 99 10.41 15.05 9.10
N GLU A 100 9.50 15.08 10.07
CA GLU A 100 8.60 13.98 10.34
C GLU A 100 7.56 13.90 9.20
N ASN A 101 7.60 12.83 8.42
CA ASN A 101 6.53 12.48 7.49
C ASN A 101 5.71 11.35 8.11
N THR A 102 4.40 11.51 8.03
CA THR A 102 3.43 10.48 8.40
C THR A 102 3.01 9.79 7.13
N THR A 103 3.45 8.55 6.97
CA THR A 103 2.98 7.70 5.88
C THR A 103 1.72 6.97 6.33
N VAL A 104 0.64 7.10 5.58
CA VAL A 104 -0.61 6.40 5.81
C VAL A 104 -0.82 5.38 4.70
N VAL A 105 -0.96 4.12 5.09
CA VAL A 105 -1.39 3.04 4.19
C VAL A 105 -2.89 2.85 4.40
N MET A 106 -3.65 3.03 3.31
CA MET A 106 -5.10 2.94 3.33
C MET A 106 -5.56 1.92 2.29
N ALA A 107 -6.48 1.05 2.71
CA ALA A 107 -7.22 0.18 1.82
C ALA A 107 -8.65 0.68 1.72
N ALA A 108 -9.17 0.87 0.51
CA ALA A 108 -10.55 1.24 0.28
C ALA A 108 -11.22 0.17 -0.58
N SER A 109 -12.42 -0.25 -0.18
CA SER A 109 -13.22 -1.16 -0.98
C SER A 109 -13.62 -0.51 -2.31
N ALA A 110 -13.78 -1.30 -3.38
CA ALA A 110 -14.13 -0.79 -4.71
C ALA A 110 -15.50 -0.10 -4.75
N THR A 111 -16.38 -0.41 -3.79
CA THR A 111 -17.67 0.29 -3.58
C THR A 111 -17.52 1.61 -2.82
N GLY A 112 -16.40 1.81 -2.13
CA GLY A 112 -16.19 2.90 -1.18
C GLY A 112 -16.97 2.77 0.15
N SER A 113 -17.65 1.63 0.39
CA SER A 113 -18.43 1.44 1.63
C SER A 113 -17.56 1.16 2.86
N GLU A 114 -16.35 0.63 2.63
CA GLU A 114 -15.40 0.28 3.69
C GLU A 114 -14.04 0.89 3.40
N VAL A 115 -13.45 1.49 4.44
CA VAL A 115 -12.09 2.03 4.43
C VAL A 115 -11.36 1.46 5.63
N ILE A 116 -10.25 0.78 5.37
CA ILE A 116 -9.38 0.19 6.38
C ILE A 116 -8.09 0.99 6.38
N THR A 117 -7.81 1.69 7.47
CA THR A 117 -6.52 2.31 7.69
C THR A 117 -5.60 1.29 8.36
N ALA A 118 -4.61 0.79 7.62
CA ALA A 118 -3.79 -0.30 8.10
C ALA A 118 -2.72 0.20 9.07
N LEU A 119 -2.01 1.28 8.72
CA LEU A 119 -0.85 1.75 9.49
C LEU A 119 -0.60 3.25 9.25
N SER A 120 -0.34 3.97 10.35
CA SER A 120 0.27 5.30 10.35
C SER A 120 1.70 5.15 10.83
N LEU A 121 2.66 5.25 9.91
CA LEU A 121 4.08 5.22 10.23
C LEU A 121 4.60 6.64 10.36
N GLU A 122 4.88 7.05 11.59
CA GLU A 122 5.60 8.30 11.86
C GLU A 122 7.09 8.05 11.72
N SER A 123 7.67 8.56 10.63
CA SER A 123 9.12 8.55 10.47
C SER A 123 9.74 9.66 11.34
N ARG A 124 10.11 9.33 12.57
CA ARG A 124 10.96 10.23 13.38
C ARG A 124 12.39 10.13 12.91
N GLY A 125 12.91 11.24 12.36
CA GLY A 125 14.34 11.35 12.07
C GLY A 125 15.12 11.23 13.38
N ASN A 126 15.79 10.09 13.61
CA ASN A 126 16.58 9.85 14.82
C ASN A 126 17.66 10.93 15.00
N SER A 127 17.34 11.92 15.83
CA SER A 127 18.27 12.89 16.37
C SER A 127 18.73 12.37 17.73
N SER A 128 19.83 11.62 17.79
CA SER A 128 20.47 11.32 19.06
C SER A 128 21.11 12.60 19.63
N LYS A 129 20.33 13.38 20.36
CA LYS A 129 20.83 14.20 21.46
C LYS A 129 20.02 13.81 22.68
N ASN A 130 20.74 13.25 23.65
CA ASN A 130 20.23 12.79 24.94
C ASN A 130 19.48 13.93 25.62
N ASP A 131 18.19 13.77 25.87
CA ASP A 131 17.48 14.48 26.93
C ASP A 131 16.40 13.55 27.48
N ASP A 132 16.72 12.93 28.62
CA ASP A 132 15.86 12.02 29.36
C ASP A 132 14.71 12.79 30.03
N ARG A 133 13.48 12.61 29.52
CA ARG A 133 12.27 12.83 30.34
C ARG A 133 11.08 12.01 29.82
N LEU A 134 10.89 10.84 30.42
CA LEU A 134 9.81 9.90 30.15
C LEU A 134 8.55 10.25 30.95
N SER A 135 7.40 10.30 30.29
CA SER A 135 6.07 10.17 30.91
C SER A 135 5.32 9.02 30.24
N LEU A 136 4.95 8.02 31.04
CA LEU A 136 4.12 6.88 30.67
C LEU A 136 2.65 7.27 30.70
N HIS A 137 1.93 6.98 29.62
CA HIS A 137 0.49 6.66 29.68
C HIS A 137 0.22 5.48 28.74
N ASP A 138 -0.60 4.57 29.25
CA ASP A 138 -0.84 3.21 28.82
C ASP A 138 -2.35 3.10 28.60
N GLU A 139 -2.82 2.78 27.39
CA GLU A 139 -4.24 2.48 27.15
C GLU A 139 -4.44 1.27 26.22
N SER A 140 -5.42 0.50 26.67
CA SER A 140 -5.89 -0.86 26.38
C SER A 140 -6.28 -1.24 24.95
N GLU A 141 -6.11 -2.53 24.66
CA GLU A 141 -6.56 -3.28 23.49
C GLU A 141 -8.06 -3.66 23.54
N GLY A 142 -8.69 -3.74 22.37
CA GLY A 142 -10.03 -4.31 22.17
C GLY A 142 -10.06 -5.28 20.98
N GLN A 143 -10.41 -6.54 21.23
CA GLN A 143 -10.60 -7.62 20.26
C GLN A 143 -12.04 -7.67 19.74
N SER A 144 -12.23 -8.02 18.46
CA SER A 144 -13.50 -8.55 17.98
C SER A 144 -13.31 -9.61 16.91
N SER A 145 -14.05 -10.71 17.08
CA SER A 145 -14.07 -11.96 16.32
C SER A 145 -15.38 -12.04 15.55
N SER A 146 -15.35 -12.55 14.31
CA SER A 146 -16.56 -13.08 13.68
C SER A 146 -16.25 -14.15 12.63
N LYS A 147 -17.05 -15.22 12.71
CA LYS A 147 -17.10 -16.44 11.90
C LYS A 147 -17.67 -16.17 10.51
N GLU A 148 -17.20 -16.92 9.51
CA GLU A 148 -17.88 -17.06 8.22
C GLU A 148 -18.27 -18.53 7.98
N GLU A 149 -19.57 -18.76 7.79
CA GLU A 149 -20.16 -19.99 7.28
C GLU A 149 -20.17 -19.95 5.74
N GLY A 150 -19.95 -21.12 5.12
CA GLY A 150 -19.87 -21.27 3.68
C GLY A 150 -21.22 -21.36 2.97
N GLU A 151 -21.17 -21.41 1.63
CA GLU A 151 -21.73 -22.51 0.83
C GLU A 151 -21.53 -22.27 -0.69
N LYS A 152 -21.13 -23.36 -1.36
CA LYS A 152 -21.55 -23.93 -2.67
C LYS A 152 -21.63 -23.02 -3.91
N LEU A 153 -20.71 -23.22 -4.88
CA LEU A 153 -20.78 -24.15 -6.04
C LEU A 153 -21.75 -23.69 -7.14
N PHE A 154 -21.22 -23.37 -8.32
CA PHE A 154 -21.73 -23.85 -9.62
C PHE A 154 -20.74 -23.57 -10.78
N PRO A 155 -20.88 -24.27 -11.92
CA PRO A 155 -19.77 -24.70 -12.78
C PRO A 155 -19.92 -24.17 -14.22
N GLY A 156 -18.81 -23.83 -14.85
CA GLY A 156 -18.82 -23.54 -16.29
C GLY A 156 -17.41 -23.33 -16.81
N SER A 157 -16.96 -24.22 -17.68
CA SER A 157 -15.63 -24.10 -18.30
C SER A 157 -15.59 -22.88 -19.24
N PRO A 158 -14.59 -22.00 -19.10
CA PRO A 158 -14.52 -20.79 -19.92
C PRO A 158 -14.01 -21.10 -21.35
N PRO A 159 -14.42 -20.29 -22.34
CA PRO A 159 -14.15 -20.54 -23.75
C PRO A 159 -12.70 -20.21 -24.14
N ILE A 160 -12.18 -20.99 -25.10
CA ILE A 160 -10.81 -20.92 -25.61
C ILE A 160 -10.76 -19.93 -26.78
N PHE A 161 -9.82 -18.98 -26.76
CA PHE A 161 -9.53 -18.09 -27.89
C PHE A 161 -8.28 -18.57 -28.66
N SER A 162 -8.39 -18.64 -29.98
CA SER A 162 -7.33 -19.07 -30.90
C SER A 162 -6.33 -17.95 -31.18
N VAL A 163 -5.07 -18.19 -30.81
CA VAL A 163 -3.91 -17.36 -31.15
C VAL A 163 -3.64 -17.53 -32.65
N GLY A 164 -3.86 -16.48 -33.43
CA GLY A 164 -3.55 -16.46 -34.87
C GLY A 164 -2.06 -16.68 -35.13
N ASP A 165 -1.77 -17.40 -36.22
CA ASP A 165 -0.46 -17.84 -36.68
C ASP A 165 0.56 -16.70 -36.79
N TRP A 166 1.59 -16.78 -35.95
CA TRP A 166 2.82 -16.00 -36.06
C TRP A 166 3.76 -16.74 -37.00
N THR A 167 3.66 -16.51 -38.31
CA THR A 167 4.56 -17.13 -39.29
C THR A 167 5.98 -16.59 -39.14
N ARG A 168 6.95 -17.50 -39.21
CA ARG A 168 8.34 -17.38 -38.76
C ARG A 168 9.28 -16.70 -39.77
N ASP A 169 8.74 -16.04 -40.79
CA ASP A 169 9.47 -15.80 -42.04
C ASP A 169 10.15 -14.42 -42.18
N ASN A 170 10.25 -13.64 -41.10
CA ASN A 170 10.92 -12.32 -41.11
C ASN A 170 11.98 -12.21 -40.01
N GLU A 171 13.07 -12.98 -40.16
CA GLU A 171 14.18 -13.04 -39.19
C GLU A 171 14.90 -11.68 -39.01
N GLU A 172 15.07 -10.91 -40.10
CA GLU A 172 15.68 -9.56 -40.06
C GLU A 172 14.83 -8.54 -39.29
N GLU A 173 13.49 -8.60 -39.45
CA GLU A 173 12.57 -7.76 -38.67
C GLU A 173 12.59 -8.13 -37.18
N TRP A 174 12.82 -9.41 -36.89
CA TRP A 174 12.92 -9.92 -35.53
C TRP A 174 14.20 -9.45 -34.83
N GLU A 175 15.35 -9.48 -35.52
CA GLU A 175 16.62 -8.96 -35.00
C GLU A 175 16.55 -7.45 -34.74
N ALA A 176 15.97 -6.66 -35.66
CA ALA A 176 15.80 -5.23 -35.45
C ALA A 176 14.92 -4.91 -34.22
N ARG A 177 13.85 -5.69 -34.01
CA ARG A 177 12.98 -5.58 -32.83
C ARG A 177 13.69 -5.99 -31.54
N ASP A 178 14.51 -7.03 -31.59
CA ASP A 178 15.29 -7.49 -30.44
C ASP A 178 16.33 -6.44 -30.00
N VAL A 179 17.03 -5.82 -30.95
CA VAL A 179 17.97 -4.72 -30.67
C VAL A 179 17.26 -3.53 -30.02
N ASN A 180 16.10 -3.13 -30.56
CA ASN A 180 15.33 -2.01 -30.01
C ASN A 180 14.77 -2.33 -28.61
N ALA A 181 14.28 -3.56 -28.39
CA ALA A 181 13.83 -4.02 -27.09
C ALA A 181 14.97 -4.01 -26.06
N ARG A 182 16.19 -4.42 -26.45
CA ARG A 182 17.36 -4.38 -25.58
C ARG A 182 17.76 -2.95 -25.22
N ALA A 183 17.76 -2.03 -26.18
CA ALA A 183 18.05 -0.61 -25.94
C ALA A 183 17.02 0.01 -24.99
N THR A 184 15.73 -0.29 -25.20
CA THR A 184 14.64 0.18 -24.33
C THR A 184 14.79 -0.37 -22.91
N THR A 185 15.09 -1.66 -22.77
CA THR A 185 15.35 -2.28 -21.46
C THR A 185 16.55 -1.59 -20.77
N GLY A 186 17.59 -1.24 -21.53
CA GLY A 186 18.76 -0.51 -21.03
C GLY A 186 18.47 0.88 -20.46
N LEU A 187 17.43 1.57 -20.95
CA LEU A 187 17.01 2.88 -20.44
C LEU A 187 16.17 2.79 -19.17
N LEU A 188 15.55 1.63 -18.90
CA LEU A 188 14.66 1.42 -17.77
C LEU A 188 15.37 0.86 -16.52
N VAL A 189 16.59 0.36 -16.66
CA VAL A 189 17.35 -0.24 -15.55
C VAL A 189 18.33 0.76 -14.94
N GLU A 190 18.65 0.54 -13.67
CA GLU A 190 19.67 1.32 -12.96
C GLU A 190 21.09 1.02 -13.46
N ASP A 191 22.03 1.93 -13.21
CA ASP A 191 23.41 1.85 -13.70
C ASP A 191 24.13 0.56 -13.24
N ASP A 192 23.84 0.09 -12.03
CA ASP A 192 24.38 -1.14 -11.46
C ASP A 192 23.88 -2.40 -12.18
N GLN A 193 22.71 -2.35 -12.81
CA GLN A 193 22.09 -3.43 -13.57
C GLN A 193 22.49 -3.43 -15.05
N SER A 194 23.00 -2.31 -15.56
CA SER A 194 23.34 -2.12 -16.98
C SER A 194 24.30 -3.18 -17.53
N HIS A 195 25.19 -3.74 -16.70
CA HIS A 195 26.13 -4.78 -17.10
C HIS A 195 25.44 -6.10 -17.49
N HIS A 196 24.27 -6.42 -16.93
CA HIS A 196 23.50 -7.62 -17.29
C HIS A 196 22.91 -7.54 -18.70
N ILE A 197 22.66 -6.33 -19.19
CA ILE A 197 22.14 -6.05 -20.54
C ILE A 197 23.28 -5.94 -21.56
N ARG A 198 24.43 -5.36 -21.16
CA ARG A 198 25.60 -5.23 -22.05
C ARG A 198 26.22 -6.57 -22.42
N ASN A 199 26.14 -7.55 -21.52
CA ASN A 199 26.75 -8.87 -21.71
C ASN A 199 25.85 -9.86 -22.49
N SER A 200 24.62 -9.47 -22.84
CA SER A 200 23.66 -10.34 -23.52
C SER A 200 23.47 -9.96 -24.98
N ASN A 201 23.53 -10.96 -25.85
CA ASN A 201 23.40 -10.76 -27.29
C ASN A 201 21.95 -10.57 -27.74
N THR A 202 20.96 -10.99 -26.94
CA THR A 202 19.54 -10.84 -27.26
C THR A 202 18.75 -10.17 -26.14
N ALA A 203 17.63 -9.52 -26.45
CA ALA A 203 16.74 -8.95 -25.45
C ALA A 203 16.19 -10.04 -24.51
N LYS A 204 15.88 -11.22 -25.04
CA LYS A 204 15.42 -12.37 -24.25
C LYS A 204 16.46 -12.84 -23.22
N THR A 205 17.75 -12.92 -23.60
CA THR A 205 18.81 -13.25 -22.63
C THR A 205 19.04 -12.13 -21.64
N SER A 206 18.98 -10.87 -22.09
CA SER A 206 19.05 -9.69 -21.21
C SER A 206 17.98 -9.74 -20.11
N TRP A 207 16.74 -10.04 -20.50
CA TRP A 207 15.61 -10.15 -19.57
C TRP A 207 15.79 -11.28 -18.56
N LYS A 208 16.20 -12.48 -19.01
CA LYS A 208 16.48 -13.61 -18.10
C LYS A 208 17.61 -13.32 -17.12
N ASN A 209 18.65 -12.60 -17.56
CA ASN A 209 19.74 -12.20 -16.68
C ASN A 209 19.27 -11.21 -15.61
N LEU A 210 18.41 -10.26 -15.98
CA LEU A 210 17.79 -9.32 -15.03
C LEU A 210 16.86 -10.05 -14.05
N GLU A 211 16.01 -10.95 -14.55
CA GLU A 211 15.14 -11.78 -13.71
C GLU A 211 15.96 -12.55 -12.65
N HIS A 212 17.04 -13.21 -13.07
CA HIS A 212 17.93 -13.91 -12.14
C HIS A 212 18.65 -12.98 -11.15
N TYR A 213 19.03 -11.77 -11.58
CA TYR A 213 19.58 -10.74 -10.69
C TYR A 213 18.57 -10.32 -9.62
N TYR A 214 17.32 -10.07 -10.00
CA TYR A 214 16.25 -9.71 -9.07
C TYR A 214 15.90 -10.84 -8.11
N GLU A 215 15.83 -12.09 -8.57
CA GLU A 215 15.65 -13.25 -7.69
C GLU A 215 16.78 -13.34 -6.65
N LYS A 216 18.03 -13.17 -7.08
CA LYS A 216 19.20 -13.25 -6.19
C LYS A 216 19.26 -12.11 -5.18
N THR A 217 18.98 -10.89 -5.60
CA THR A 217 18.94 -9.72 -4.71
C THR A 217 17.77 -9.81 -3.73
N PHE A 218 16.61 -10.30 -4.18
CA PHE A 218 15.46 -10.58 -3.32
C PHE A 218 15.79 -11.61 -2.24
N ILE A 219 16.39 -12.75 -2.61
CA ILE A 219 16.82 -13.77 -1.64
C ILE A 219 17.85 -13.21 -0.67
N LYS A 220 18.80 -12.40 -1.14
CA LYS A 220 19.81 -11.74 -0.27
C LYS A 220 19.16 -10.79 0.73
N HIS A 221 18.19 -9.99 0.29
CA HIS A 221 17.45 -9.07 1.16
C HIS A 221 16.61 -9.84 2.19
N GLN A 222 15.92 -10.90 1.78
CA GLN A 222 15.18 -11.75 2.72
C GLN A 222 16.12 -12.42 3.74
N GLY A 223 17.28 -12.90 3.31
CA GLY A 223 18.30 -13.45 4.20
C GLY A 223 18.77 -12.44 5.24
N SER A 224 19.15 -11.23 4.81
CA SER A 224 19.57 -10.15 5.70
C SER A 224 18.48 -9.71 6.68
N PHE A 225 17.22 -9.71 6.23
CA PHE A 225 16.08 -9.42 7.08
C PHE A 225 15.88 -10.49 8.17
N ILE A 226 15.97 -11.78 7.81
CA ILE A 226 15.89 -12.89 8.77
C ILE A 226 17.05 -12.82 9.78
N GLU A 227 18.28 -12.56 9.33
CA GLU A 227 19.44 -12.40 10.21
C GLU A 227 19.23 -11.27 11.24
N THR A 228 18.60 -10.17 10.82
CA THR A 228 18.28 -9.03 11.68
C THR A 228 17.24 -9.43 12.74
N ILE A 229 16.19 -10.14 12.34
CA ILE A 229 15.16 -10.65 13.28
C ILE A 229 15.80 -11.59 14.30
N VAL A 230 16.59 -12.57 13.85
CA VAL A 230 17.25 -13.55 14.71
C VAL A 230 18.21 -12.85 15.69
N SER A 231 18.98 -11.88 15.21
CA SER A 231 19.91 -11.10 16.05
C SER A 231 19.17 -10.30 17.13
N ASN A 232 18.05 -9.68 16.77
CA ASN A 232 17.20 -8.95 17.71
C ASN A 232 16.59 -9.86 18.77
N GLU A 233 16.16 -11.06 18.39
CA GLU A 233 15.59 -12.02 19.33
C GLU A 233 16.65 -12.58 20.30
N ILE A 234 17.86 -12.87 19.81
CA ILE A 234 18.99 -13.24 20.67
C ILE A 234 19.31 -12.11 21.66
N ARG A 235 19.31 -10.85 21.19
CA ARG A 235 19.53 -9.67 22.04
C ARG A 235 18.43 -9.53 23.10
N ARG A 236 17.17 -9.75 22.73
CA ARG A 236 16.01 -9.74 23.64
C ARG A 236 16.16 -10.81 24.73
N LYS A 237 16.47 -12.06 24.37
CA LYS A 237 16.68 -13.16 25.32
C LYS A 237 17.85 -12.89 26.28
N ARG A 238 18.94 -12.28 25.80
CA ARG A 238 20.08 -11.88 26.65
C ARG A 238 19.69 -10.79 27.66
N LYS A 239 18.91 -9.79 27.24
CA LYS A 239 18.39 -8.75 28.15
C LYS A 239 17.49 -9.38 29.23
N LEU A 240 16.56 -10.25 28.84
CA LEU A 240 15.66 -10.92 29.79
C LEU A 240 16.42 -11.74 30.84
N LYS A 241 17.43 -12.50 30.43
CA LYS A 241 18.29 -13.26 31.37
C LYS A 241 19.00 -12.35 32.37
N ARG A 242 19.53 -11.20 31.93
CA ARG A 242 20.18 -10.23 32.83
C ARG A 242 19.21 -9.65 33.84
N THR A 243 18.00 -9.29 33.42
CA THR A 243 16.95 -8.80 34.32
C THR A 243 16.53 -9.87 35.33
N GLN A 244 16.38 -11.12 34.91
CA GLN A 244 16.06 -12.24 35.81
C GLN A 244 17.18 -12.48 36.84
N SER A 245 18.45 -12.43 36.43
CA SER A 245 19.58 -12.54 37.36
C SER A 245 19.61 -11.40 38.36
N ALA A 246 19.42 -10.15 37.92
CA ALA A 246 19.40 -8.99 38.80
C ALA A 246 18.25 -9.05 39.82
N ASN A 247 17.04 -9.45 39.38
CA ASN A 247 15.91 -9.63 40.28
C ASN A 247 16.16 -10.73 41.32
N ARG A 248 16.82 -11.82 40.92
CA ARG A 248 17.17 -12.92 41.85
C ARG A 248 18.18 -12.46 42.91
N GLU A 249 19.20 -11.70 42.52
CA GLU A 249 20.16 -11.12 43.48
C GLU A 249 19.49 -10.16 44.45
N TYR A 250 18.55 -9.33 43.98
CA TYR A 250 17.78 -8.43 44.83
C TYR A 250 16.95 -9.18 45.88
N CYS A 251 16.25 -10.27 45.49
CA CYS A 251 15.49 -11.08 46.45
C CYS A 251 16.38 -11.70 47.55
N LEU A 252 17.57 -12.20 47.19
CA LEU A 252 18.50 -12.76 48.17
C LEU A 252 19.07 -11.71 49.14
N GLN A 253 19.23 -10.47 48.68
CA GLN A 253 19.66 -9.36 49.55
C GLN A 253 18.56 -8.95 50.53
N THR A 254 17.28 -8.99 50.13
CA THR A 254 16.16 -8.67 51.02
C THR A 254 15.94 -9.73 52.09
N GLU A 255 16.21 -11.01 51.81
CA GLU A 255 16.09 -12.09 52.79
C GLU A 255 17.15 -12.03 53.90
N ASN A 256 18.36 -11.54 53.60
CA ASN A 256 19.45 -11.46 54.60
C ASN A 256 19.35 -10.24 55.53
N ASN A 257 18.50 -9.26 55.21
CA ASN A 257 18.38 -8.00 55.95
C ASN A 257 17.13 -7.90 56.83
N GLY A 258 16.30 -8.96 56.91
CA GLY A 258 15.10 -9.04 57.77
C GLY A 258 15.29 -10.02 58.91
#